data_AF-A0A2L2WLH0-F1
#
_entry.id   AF-A0A2L2WLH0-F1
#
_cell.length_a   1.000
_cell.length_b   1.000
_cell.length_c   1.000
_cell.angle_alpha   90.00
_cell.angle_beta   90.00
_cell.angle_gamma   90.00
#
_symmetry.space_group_name_H-M   'P 1'
#
loop_
_entity.id
_entity.type
_entity.pdbx_description
1 polymer ?
#
loop_
_entity_poly.entity_id
_entity_poly.type
_entity_poly.pdbx_seq_one_letter_code
_entity_poly.pdbx_strand_id
1 'polypeptide(L)' 'MTKLAIVSPCYNEEEVLESSARRLTDLLDSLTASGEIGVDSFVLFVNDGSRDSTW' A
#
# COMPACT_ATOMS: atom_id res chain seq x y z
N MET A 1 3.24 -8.53 18.42
CA MET A 1 3.89 -7.69 17.40
C MET A 1 2.85 -6.68 16.93
N THR A 2 3.25 -5.44 16.65
CA THR A 2 2.29 -4.37 16.29
C THR A 2 1.80 -4.59 14.85
N LYS A 3 0.49 -4.47 14.62
CA LYS A 3 -0.09 -4.51 13.27
C LYS A 3 -0.02 -3.12 12.64
N LEU A 4 0.55 -3.01 11.43
CA LEU A 4 0.61 -1.77 10.66
C LEU A 4 -0.42 -1.80 9.53
N ALA A 5 -1.17 -0.72 9.38
CA ALA A 5 -2.03 -0.48 8.23
C ALA A 5 -1.58 0.82 7.55
N ILE A 6 -1.21 0.73 6.27
CA ILE A 6 -0.91 1.90 5.43
C ILE A 6 -2.15 2.18 4.60
N VAL A 7 -2.81 3.32 4.84
CA VAL A 7 -4.01 3.73 4.09
C VAL A 7 -3.63 4.84 3.12
N SER A 8 -3.74 4.58 1.82
CA SER A 8 -3.37 5.52 0.76
C SER A 8 -4.62 5.96 -0.02
N PRO A 9 -5.05 7.23 0.07
CA PRO A 9 -6.05 7.76 -0.85
C PRO A 9 -5.44 7.89 -2.26
N CYS A 10 -6.20 7.50 -3.28
CA CYS A 10 -5.79 7.52 -4.68
C CYS A 10 -6.86 8.22 -5.52
N TYR A 11 -6.45 9.22 -6.30
CA TYR A 11 -7.27 9.90 -7.29
C TYR A 11 -6.46 10.11 -8.56
N ASN A 12 -6.86 9.44 -9.64
CA ASN A 12 -6.20 9.47 -10.94
C ASN A 12 -4.70 9.06 -10.92
N GLU A 13 -4.37 7.93 -10.28
CA GLU A 13 -2.99 7.48 -10.09
C GLU A 13 -2.52 6.38 -11.08
N GLU A 14 -3.18 6.19 -12.23
CA GLU A 14 -2.89 5.11 -13.20
C GLU A 14 -1.40 4.90 -13.49
N GLU A 15 -0.67 5.97 -13.77
CA GLU A 15 0.75 5.90 -14.16
C GLU A 15 1.68 5.40 -13.05
N VAL A 16 1.28 5.57 -11.79
CA VAL A 16 2.15 5.32 -10.62
C VAL A 16 1.68 4.16 -9.76
N LEU A 17 0.42 3.74 -9.91
CA LEU A 17 -0.23 2.78 -9.03
C LEU A 17 0.56 1.47 -8.85
N GLU A 18 1.02 0.86 -9.94
CA GLU A 18 1.78 -0.40 -9.87
C GLU A 18 3.12 -0.20 -9.12
N SER A 19 3.81 0.90 -9.39
CA SER A 19 5.10 1.22 -8.75
C SER A 19 4.95 1.52 -7.26
N SER A 20 3.88 2.23 -6.89
CA SER A 20 3.51 2.53 -5.50
C SER A 20 3.16 1.24 -4.75
N ALA A 21 2.34 0.37 -5.33
CA ALA A 21 1.99 -0.93 -4.75
C ALA A 21 3.24 -1.77 -4.50
N ARG A 22 4.13 -1.91 -5.50
CA ARG A 22 5.38 -2.66 -5.35
C ARG A 22 6.24 -2.11 -4.22
N ARG A 23 6.46 -0.80 -4.18
CA ARG A 23 7.34 -0.18 -3.18
C ARG A 23 6.78 -0.28 -1.76
N LEU A 24 5.47 -0.18 -1.59
CA LEU A 24 4.83 -0.34 -0.28
C LEU A 24 4.81 -1.81 0.17
N THR A 25 4.64 -2.76 -0.75
CA THR A 25 4.78 -4.20 -0.44
C THR A 25 6.21 -4.54 -0.03
N ASP A 26 7.23 -4.10 -0.78
CA ASP A 26 8.64 -4.32 -0.43
C ASP A 26 8.98 -3.76 0.96
N LEU A 27 8.39 -2.61 1.32
CA LEU A 27 8.52 -2.02 2.65
C LEU A 27 7.91 -2.92 3.72
N LEU A 28 6.66 -3.38 3.54
CA LEU A 28 6.02 -4.29 4.51
C LEU A 28 6.80 -5.59 4.66
N ASP A 29 7.32 -6.17 3.57
CA ASP A 29 8.13 -7.38 3.61
C ASP A 29 9.40 -7.16 4.42
N SER A 30 10.09 -6.02 4.22
CA SER A 30 11.29 -5.68 4.97
C SER A 30 11.04 -5.50 6.47
N LEU A 31 9.96 -4.81 6.85
CA LEU A 31 9.55 -4.58 8.24
C LEU A 31 9.05 -5.85 8.92
N THR A 32 8.41 -6.73 8.16
CA THR A 32 7.96 -8.04 8.65
C THR A 32 9.17 -8.94 8.88
N ALA A 33 10.14 -8.96 7.95
CA ALA A 33 11.37 -9.74 8.06
C ALA A 33 12.27 -9.28 9.23
N SER A 34 12.29 -7.97 9.54
CA SER A 34 13.00 -7.43 10.71
C SER A 34 12.27 -7.63 12.04
N GLY A 35 11.01 -8.09 12.01
CA GLY A 35 10.18 -8.29 13.21
C GLY A 35 9.62 -6.99 13.81
N GLU A 36 9.63 -5.90 13.05
CA GLU A 36 9.12 -4.60 13.50
C GLU A 36 7.58 -4.55 13.48
N ILE A 37 6.95 -5.27 12.55
CA ILE A 37 5.49 -5.34 12.38
C ILE A 37 5.00 -6.79 12.23
N GLY A 38 3.74 -7.04 12.57
CA GLY A 38 3.09 -8.33 12.41
C GLY A 38 2.88 -8.70 10.94
N VAL A 39 2.90 -10.01 10.64
CA VAL A 39 2.63 -10.59 9.30
C VAL A 39 1.22 -10.29 8.77
N ASP A 40 0.32 -9.81 9.63
CA ASP A 40 -1.04 -9.42 9.30
C ASP A 40 -1.17 -7.92 8.98
N SER A 41 -0.04 -7.23 8.78
CA SER A 41 0.04 -5.85 8.31
C SER A 41 -0.29 -5.75 6.81
N PHE A 42 -0.80 -4.60 6.36
CA PHE A 42 -1.30 -4.46 5.00
C PHE A 42 -1.28 -3.02 4.48
N VAL A 43 -1.36 -2.87 3.16
CA VAL A 43 -1.61 -1.61 2.46
C VAL A 43 -3.06 -1.63 1.96
N LEU A 44 -3.77 -0.52 2.15
CA LEU A 44 -5.11 -0.28 1.63
C LEU A 44 -5.10 0.95 0.73
N PHE A 45 -5.27 0.73 -0.57
CA PHE A 45 -5.52 1.80 -1.54
C PHE A 45 -7.01 2.13 -1.54
N VAL A 46 -7.34 3.39 -1.30
CA VAL A 46 -8.71 3.91 -1.25
C VAL A 46 -8.91 4.78 -2.48
N ASN A 47 -9.75 4.31 -3.40
CA ASN A 47 -10.23 5.15 -4.48
C ASN A 47 -11.07 6.31 -3.93
N ASP A 48 -10.67 7.55 -4.22
CA ASP A 48 -11.40 8.77 -3.85
C ASP A 48 -12.19 9.39 -5.03
N GLY A 49 -12.62 8.55 -5.97
CA GLY A 49 -13.49 8.92 -7.09
C GLY A 49 -12.74 9.23 -8.39
N SER A 50 -11.71 8.45 -8.74
CA SER A 50 -10.95 8.65 -9.98
C SER A 50 -11.82 8.63 -11.23
N ARG A 51 -11.27 9.22 -12.30
CA ARG A 51 -11.88 9.34 -13.62
C ARG A 51 -10.99 8.78 -14.73
N ASP A 52 -9.79 8.32 -14.37
CA ASP A 52 -8.88 7.63 -15.28
C ASP A 52 -9.26 6.14 -15.41
N SER A 53 -8.36 5.31 -15.93
CA SER A 53 -8.62 3.88 -16.09
C SER A 53 -8.29 3.08 -14.83
N THR A 54 -7.96 3.74 -13.71
CA THR A 54 -8.00 3.12 -12.40
C THR A 54 -9.43 3.13 -11.86
N TRP A 55 -9.62 2.50 -10.70
CA TRP A 55 -10.88 2.52 -9.98
C TRP A 55 -11.54 3.90 -9.94
#